data_AF-A0A521KUF6-F1
#
_entry.id   AF-A0A521KUF6-F1
#
_cell.length_a   1.000
_cell.length_b   1.000
_cell.length_c   1.000
_cell.angle_alpha   90.00
_cell.angle_beta   90.00
_cell.angle_gamma   90.00
#
_symmetry.space_group_name_H-M   'P 1'
#
loop_
_entity.id
_entity.type
_entity.pdbx_description
1 polymer ?
#
loop_
_entity_poly.entity_id
_entity_poly.type
_entity_poly.pdbx_seq_one_letter_code
_entity_poly.pdbx_strand_id
1 'polypeptide(L)'
;MRRKDVVVGTVPTQNRRQDAVRLRGHILLCLQGFRGKGYSQDFVDNLAGIHRDLAEHPDRRVEVVDRADDVCGACPNLALSGCTLNGKGSEASIQAQDRHVLDLLRLRAGESVQWGEVLDRIRTSLTGDSLADICGSCRWLPLGYCQEGIERLRKEKALSDQLVAHNEKLTADG
;
A
#
# COMPACT_ATOMS: atom_id res chain seq x y z
N MET A 1 -38.02 -19.84 -44.62
CA MET A 1 -37.18 -18.68 -44.25
C MET A 1 -37.51 -18.27 -42.83
N ARG A 2 -36.80 -18.81 -41.84
CA ARG A 2 -37.07 -18.55 -40.41
C ARG A 2 -36.19 -17.38 -39.95
N ARG A 3 -36.79 -16.24 -39.63
CA ARG A 3 -36.14 -15.17 -38.87
C ARG A 3 -36.01 -15.68 -37.43
N LYS A 4 -34.78 -15.82 -36.94
CA LYS A 4 -34.51 -16.20 -35.55
C LYS A 4 -34.53 -14.92 -34.73
N ASP A 5 -35.43 -14.87 -33.78
CA ASP A 5 -35.48 -13.88 -32.71
C ASP A 5 -34.17 -13.94 -31.93
N VAL A 6 -33.40 -12.84 -31.96
CA VAL A 6 -32.27 -12.65 -31.06
C VAL A 6 -32.84 -12.13 -29.75
N VAL A 7 -33.13 -13.06 -28.84
CA VAL A 7 -33.34 -12.76 -27.43
C VAL A 7 -31.99 -12.33 -26.87
N VAL A 8 -31.79 -11.01 -26.75
CA VAL A 8 -30.67 -10.44 -25.99
C VAL A 8 -30.98 -10.73 -24.52
N GLY A 9 -30.43 -11.83 -24.01
CA GLY A 9 -30.48 -12.16 -22.60
C GLY A 9 -29.76 -11.10 -21.80
N THR A 10 -30.50 -10.40 -20.94
CA THR A 10 -29.96 -9.59 -19.86
C THR A 10 -29.14 -10.50 -18.93
N VAL A 11 -27.82 -10.26 -18.87
CA VAL A 11 -26.94 -10.93 -17.90
C VAL A 11 -27.30 -10.44 -16.50
N PRO A 12 -27.55 -11.33 -15.51
CA PRO A 12 -27.88 -10.91 -14.16
C PRO A 12 -26.67 -10.31 -13.44
N THR A 13 -26.97 -9.31 -12.62
CA THR A 13 -26.11 -8.55 -11.70
C THR A 13 -25.15 -9.42 -10.88
N GLN A 14 -23.84 -9.19 -11.07
CA GLN A 14 -22.81 -9.69 -10.16
C GLN A 14 -22.53 -8.62 -9.10
N ASN A 15 -22.88 -8.97 -7.86
CA ASN A 15 -22.50 -8.34 -6.61
C ASN A 15 -21.03 -7.89 -6.63
N ARG A 16 -20.76 -6.58 -6.58
CA ARG A 16 -19.41 -6.02 -6.47
C ARG A 16 -18.87 -6.42 -5.09
N ARG A 17 -18.22 -7.58 -5.00
CA ARG A 17 -17.25 -7.83 -3.94
C ARG A 17 -16.33 -6.61 -3.94
N GLN A 18 -16.15 -5.98 -2.80
CA GLN A 18 -15.14 -4.92 -2.69
C GLN A 18 -13.79 -5.58 -2.93
N ASP A 19 -13.35 -5.65 -4.19
CA ASP A 19 -12.09 -6.30 -4.57
C ASP A 19 -10.97 -5.62 -3.78
N ALA A 20 -10.15 -6.42 -3.11
CA ALA A 20 -9.07 -5.90 -2.27
C ALA A 20 -8.11 -5.07 -3.13
N VAL A 21 -7.62 -3.95 -2.61
CA VAL A 21 -6.58 -3.17 -3.31
C VAL A 21 -5.29 -3.98 -3.29
N ARG A 22 -4.67 -4.21 -4.44
CA ARG A 22 -3.41 -4.93 -4.54
C ARG A 22 -2.27 -3.94 -4.39
N LEU A 23 -1.43 -4.14 -3.38
CA LEU A 23 -0.28 -3.27 -3.09
C LEU A 23 0.99 -4.09 -2.93
N ARG A 24 2.07 -3.66 -3.59
CA ARG A 24 3.38 -4.29 -3.43
C ARG A 24 4.11 -3.80 -2.19
N GLY A 25 4.99 -4.66 -1.65
CA GLY A 25 5.64 -4.44 -0.36
C GLY A 25 6.18 -3.02 -0.13
N HIS A 26 6.99 -2.48 -1.05
CA HIS A 26 7.57 -1.15 -0.84
C HIS A 26 6.54 0.00 -0.83
N ILE A 27 5.42 -0.14 -1.56
CA ILE A 27 4.36 0.87 -1.62
C ILE A 27 3.68 1.03 -0.25
N LEU A 28 3.61 -0.04 0.56
CA LEU A 28 3.10 0.02 1.93
C LEU A 28 3.85 1.08 2.76
N LEU A 29 5.17 1.18 2.58
CA LEU A 29 6.01 2.19 3.24
C LEU A 29 5.93 3.55 2.54
N CYS A 30 5.97 3.58 1.20
CA CYS A 30 5.95 4.83 0.44
C CYS A 30 4.66 5.64 0.66
N LEU A 31 3.52 4.97 0.85
CA LEU A 31 2.24 5.62 1.11
C LEU A 31 2.29 6.53 2.36
N GLN A 32 3.05 6.15 3.40
CA GLN A 32 3.14 6.92 4.64
C GLN A 32 3.79 8.30 4.41
N GLY A 33 4.65 8.38 3.39
CA GLY A 33 5.37 9.56 2.96
C GLY A 33 4.81 10.20 1.70
N PHE A 34 3.58 9.89 1.29
CA PHE A 34 3.05 10.47 0.06
C PHE A 34 2.90 12.01 0.17
N ARG A 35 3.33 12.72 -0.89
CA ARG A 35 3.35 14.20 -0.97
C ARG A 35 2.75 14.74 -2.28
N GLY A 36 1.95 13.94 -2.99
CA GLY A 36 1.46 14.33 -4.32
C GLY A 36 2.57 14.41 -5.37
N LYS A 37 3.61 13.58 -5.25
CA LYS A 37 4.75 13.51 -6.18
C LYS A 37 4.82 12.10 -6.78
N GLY A 38 5.24 12.01 -8.05
CA GLY A 38 5.28 10.76 -8.79
C GLY A 38 5.85 10.92 -10.20
N TYR A 39 5.66 9.91 -11.05
CA TYR A 39 6.30 9.81 -12.36
C TYR A 39 5.52 10.51 -13.50
N SER A 40 4.22 10.66 -13.34
CA SER A 40 3.30 11.35 -14.26
C SER A 40 2.09 11.86 -13.48
N GLN A 41 1.27 12.71 -14.08
CA GLN A 41 0.02 13.17 -13.46
C GLN A 41 -0.92 11.99 -13.17
N ASP A 42 -1.14 11.11 -14.15
CA ASP A 42 -1.99 9.92 -14.00
C ASP A 42 -1.51 8.99 -12.86
N PHE A 43 -0.19 8.83 -12.73
CA PHE A 43 0.38 8.05 -11.62
C PHE A 43 0.09 8.71 -10.27
N VAL A 44 0.24 10.03 -10.18
CA VAL A 44 -0.02 10.79 -8.95
C VAL A 44 -1.50 10.75 -8.60
N ASP A 45 -2.40 10.90 -9.56
CA ASP A 45 -3.84 10.88 -9.34
C ASP A 45 -4.32 9.49 -8.88
N ASN A 46 -3.80 8.43 -9.51
CA ASN A 46 -4.08 7.05 -9.09
C ASN A 46 -3.58 6.78 -7.66
N LEU A 47 -2.32 7.11 -7.37
CA LEU A 47 -1.74 6.92 -6.04
C LEU A 47 -2.47 7.77 -4.97
N ALA A 48 -2.90 8.99 -5.31
CA ALA A 48 -3.67 9.84 -4.41
C ALA A 48 -5.07 9.27 -4.14
N GLY A 49 -5.71 8.67 -5.14
CA GLY A 49 -6.98 7.97 -4.97
C GLY A 49 -6.85 6.78 -4.01
N ILE A 50 -5.87 5.92 -4.24
CA ILE A 50 -5.57 4.77 -3.38
C ILE A 50 -5.22 5.22 -1.95
N HIS A 51 -4.35 6.22 -1.82
CA HIS A 51 -3.95 6.74 -0.51
C HIS A 51 -5.15 7.29 0.28
N ARG A 52 -6.06 8.02 -0.38
CA ARG A 52 -7.27 8.55 0.28
C ARG A 52 -8.23 7.43 0.71
N ASP A 53 -8.50 6.46 -0.16
CA ASP A 53 -9.35 5.29 0.15
C ASP A 53 -8.86 4.58 1.42
N LEU A 54 -7.56 4.28 1.48
CA LEU A 54 -6.95 3.59 2.60
C LEU A 54 -6.89 4.45 3.88
N ALA A 55 -6.72 5.76 3.76
CA ALA A 55 -6.74 6.67 4.91
C ALA A 55 -8.14 6.79 5.54
N GLU A 56 -9.19 6.76 4.72
CA GLU A 56 -10.59 6.87 5.15
C GLU A 56 -11.18 5.53 5.61
N HIS A 57 -10.62 4.41 5.15
CA HIS A 57 -11.14 3.05 5.38
C HIS A 57 -10.05 2.10 5.91
N PRO A 58 -9.72 2.14 7.22
CA PRO A 58 -8.72 1.23 7.80
C PRO A 58 -9.14 -0.26 7.78
N ASP A 59 -10.43 -0.55 7.66
CA ASP A 59 -10.99 -1.89 7.48
C ASP A 59 -10.91 -2.41 6.03
N ARG A 60 -10.52 -1.54 5.08
CA ARG A 60 -10.33 -1.89 3.68
C ARG A 60 -9.32 -3.03 3.56
N ARG A 61 -9.70 -4.08 2.82
CA ARG A 61 -8.80 -5.20 2.53
C ARG A 61 -7.76 -4.80 1.48
N VAL A 62 -6.52 -5.14 1.78
CA VAL A 62 -5.37 -5.06 0.88
C VAL A 62 -4.84 -6.47 0.63
N GLU A 63 -4.69 -6.85 -0.64
CA GLU A 63 -3.90 -8.03 -1.01
C GLU A 63 -2.45 -7.58 -1.21
N VAL A 64 -1.56 -8.07 -0.35
CA VAL A 64 -0.14 -7.73 -0.46
C VAL A 64 0.53 -8.59 -1.54
N VAL A 65 1.32 -7.97 -2.40
CA VAL A 65 2.00 -8.66 -3.51
C VAL A 65 3.49 -8.29 -3.58
N ASP A 66 4.25 -9.02 -4.37
CA ASP A 66 5.69 -8.78 -4.61
C ASP A 66 5.97 -8.54 -6.10
N ARG A 67 4.98 -8.00 -6.82
CA ARG A 67 4.99 -7.75 -8.27
C ARG A 67 4.21 -6.47 -8.57
N ALA A 68 4.14 -6.08 -9.84
CA ALA A 68 3.29 -4.97 -10.29
C ALA A 68 1.87 -5.07 -9.71
N ASP A 69 1.38 -3.95 -9.21
CA ASP A 69 0.20 -3.81 -8.36
C ASP A 69 -0.75 -2.74 -8.90
N ASP A 70 -1.76 -2.33 -8.13
CA ASP A 70 -2.78 -1.38 -8.59
C ASP A 70 -2.22 0.05 -8.75
N VAL A 71 -1.16 0.40 -8.02
CA VAL A 71 -0.42 1.65 -8.24
C VAL A 71 0.29 1.62 -9.60
N CYS A 72 0.86 0.48 -9.98
CA CYS A 72 1.57 0.33 -11.25
C CYS A 72 0.66 0.51 -12.49
N GLY A 73 -0.67 0.33 -12.35
CA GLY A 73 -1.62 0.41 -13.48
C GLY A 73 -1.62 1.75 -14.23
N ALA A 74 -1.20 2.84 -13.57
CA ALA A 74 -1.06 4.17 -14.17
C ALA A 74 0.41 4.61 -14.34
N CYS A 75 1.37 3.71 -14.15
CA CYS A 75 2.79 4.04 -14.17
C CYS A 75 3.34 4.06 -15.61
N PRO A 76 3.98 5.17 -16.05
CA PRO A 76 4.57 5.25 -17.39
C PRO A 76 5.79 4.33 -17.58
N ASN A 77 6.30 3.74 -16.49
CA ASN A 77 7.45 2.84 -16.48
C ASN A 77 7.05 1.36 -16.40
N LEU A 78 5.76 1.02 -16.53
CA LEU A 78 5.31 -0.36 -16.56
C LEU A 78 5.34 -0.90 -18.00
N ALA A 79 6.13 -1.94 -18.24
CA ALA A 79 6.16 -2.69 -19.49
C ALA A 79 5.70 -4.14 -19.28
N LEU A 80 5.57 -4.92 -20.36
CA LEU A 80 5.24 -6.35 -20.28
C LEU A 80 6.25 -7.16 -19.43
N SER A 81 7.51 -6.72 -19.41
CA SER A 81 8.57 -7.31 -18.58
C SER A 81 8.59 -6.81 -17.13
N GLY A 82 7.58 -6.04 -16.71
CA GLY A 82 7.53 -5.37 -15.40
C GLY A 82 8.08 -3.95 -15.44
N CYS A 83 8.47 -3.44 -14.27
CA CYS A 83 9.00 -2.09 -14.14
C CYS A 83 10.31 -1.91 -14.93
N THR A 84 10.42 -0.78 -15.62
CA THR A 84 11.60 -0.37 -16.40
C THR A 84 12.23 0.94 -15.91
N LEU A 85 11.83 1.44 -14.73
CA LEU A 85 12.26 2.76 -14.23
C LEU A 85 13.78 2.95 -14.21
N ASN A 86 14.54 1.91 -13.83
CA ASN A 86 16.01 1.93 -13.80
C ASN A 86 16.61 1.07 -14.94
N GLY A 87 15.86 0.87 -16.02
CA GLY A 87 16.26 0.04 -17.16
C GLY A 87 15.80 -1.41 -17.08
N LYS A 88 16.28 -2.24 -18.02
CA LYS A 88 15.90 -3.65 -18.13
C LYS A 88 16.34 -4.43 -16.89
N GLY A 89 15.42 -5.20 -16.31
CA GLY A 89 15.67 -5.98 -15.10
C GLY A 89 15.40 -5.24 -13.78
N SER A 90 14.96 -3.97 -13.83
CA SER A 90 14.59 -3.20 -12.63
C SER A 90 13.54 -3.92 -11.78
N GLU A 91 12.57 -4.58 -12.42
CA GLU A 91 11.54 -5.34 -11.72
C GLU A 91 12.13 -6.31 -10.70
N ALA A 92 13.15 -7.10 -11.03
CA ALA A 92 13.73 -8.08 -10.10
C ALA A 92 14.30 -7.43 -8.82
N SER A 93 14.95 -6.27 -8.95
CA SER A 93 15.43 -5.51 -7.79
C SER A 93 14.29 -4.97 -6.94
N ILE A 94 13.21 -4.51 -7.57
CA ILE A 94 12.03 -3.99 -6.84
C ILE A 94 11.30 -5.14 -6.16
N GLN A 95 11.18 -6.31 -6.79
CA GLN A 95 10.59 -7.50 -6.15
C GLN A 95 11.41 -7.96 -4.93
N ALA A 96 12.75 -7.90 -5.00
CA ALA A 96 13.60 -8.18 -3.85
C ALA A 96 13.34 -7.20 -2.69
N GLN A 97 13.21 -5.91 -3.01
CA GLN A 97 12.83 -4.89 -2.03
C GLN A 97 11.42 -5.14 -1.46
N ASP A 98 10.44 -5.50 -2.29
CA ASP A 98 9.09 -5.83 -1.82
C ASP A 98 9.10 -6.99 -0.83
N ARG A 99 9.80 -8.08 -1.17
CA ARG A 99 9.90 -9.26 -0.30
C ARG A 99 10.54 -8.91 1.03
N HIS A 100 11.61 -8.11 1.01
CA HIS A 100 12.25 -7.64 2.24
C HIS A 100 11.25 -6.88 3.14
N VAL A 101 10.43 -6.00 2.56
CA VAL A 101 9.38 -5.30 3.32
C VAL A 101 8.34 -6.28 3.85
N LEU A 102 7.83 -7.20 3.02
CA LEU A 102 6.83 -8.18 3.45
C LEU A 102 7.36 -9.06 4.59
N ASP A 103 8.61 -9.50 4.53
CA ASP A 103 9.26 -10.30 5.58
C ASP A 103 9.34 -9.53 6.91
N LEU A 104 9.75 -8.26 6.88
CA LEU A 104 9.80 -7.39 8.07
C LEU A 104 8.41 -7.18 8.70
N LEU A 105 7.38 -7.09 7.86
CA LEU A 105 5.99 -6.94 8.29
C LEU A 105 5.31 -8.29 8.61
N ARG A 106 6.02 -9.42 8.44
CA ARG A 106 5.49 -10.79 8.61
C ARG A 106 4.26 -11.06 7.74
N LEU A 107 4.23 -10.50 6.54
CA LEU A 107 3.18 -10.64 5.55
C LEU A 107 3.64 -11.59 4.45
N ARG A 108 2.72 -12.36 3.87
CA ARG A 108 3.02 -13.22 2.71
C ARG A 108 2.40 -12.67 1.44
N ALA A 109 3.12 -12.72 0.33
CA ALA A 109 2.54 -12.36 -0.96
C ALA A 109 1.28 -13.21 -1.27
N GLY A 110 0.20 -12.55 -1.68
CA GLY A 110 -1.14 -13.12 -1.86
C GLY A 110 -2.01 -13.11 -0.59
N GLU A 111 -1.49 -12.68 0.57
CA GLU A 111 -2.26 -12.52 1.79
C GLU A 111 -3.17 -11.29 1.71
N SER A 112 -4.43 -11.43 2.16
CA SER A 112 -5.37 -10.32 2.26
C SER A 112 -5.58 -9.89 3.70
N VAL A 113 -5.10 -8.70 4.05
CA VAL A 113 -5.13 -8.11 5.39
C VAL A 113 -5.89 -6.79 5.40
N GLN A 114 -6.36 -6.36 6.57
CA GLN A 114 -6.95 -5.02 6.71
C GLN A 114 -5.84 -3.97 6.69
N TRP A 115 -6.10 -2.81 6.09
CA TRP A 115 -5.10 -1.74 6.01
C TRP A 115 -4.63 -1.27 7.39
N GLY A 116 -5.52 -1.16 8.37
CA GLY A 116 -5.17 -0.85 9.75
C GLY A 116 -4.16 -1.84 10.34
N GLU A 117 -4.27 -3.13 10.01
CA GLU A 117 -3.30 -4.15 10.44
C GLU A 117 -1.92 -3.95 9.77
N VAL A 118 -1.90 -3.51 8.52
CA VAL A 118 -0.65 -3.14 7.84
C VAL A 118 0.02 -1.96 8.54
N LEU A 119 -0.74 -0.90 8.85
CA LEU A 119 -0.23 0.27 9.58
C LEU A 119 0.33 -0.13 10.95
N ASP A 120 -0.38 -1.02 11.65
CA ASP A 120 0.01 -1.56 12.94
C ASP A 120 1.33 -2.33 12.86
N ARG A 121 1.50 -3.17 11.84
CA ARG A 121 2.76 -3.91 11.60
C ARG A 121 3.89 -2.95 11.26
N ILE A 122 3.66 -1.94 10.41
CA ILE A 122 4.70 -0.95 10.05
C ILE A 122 5.23 -0.24 11.29
N ARG A 123 4.35 0.35 12.10
CA ARG A 123 4.77 1.13 13.28
C ARG A 123 5.46 0.30 14.36
N THR A 124 5.21 -1.01 14.42
CA THR A 124 5.85 -1.92 15.39
C THR A 124 7.14 -2.57 14.87
N SER A 125 7.28 -2.75 13.55
CA SER A 125 8.38 -3.53 12.97
C SER A 125 9.59 -2.71 12.54
N LEU A 126 9.42 -1.41 12.23
CA LEU A 126 10.52 -0.60 11.70
C LEU A 126 10.45 0.86 12.14
N THR A 127 11.59 1.54 12.02
CA THR A 127 11.73 3.00 12.21
C THR A 127 12.08 3.66 10.89
N GLY A 128 12.09 4.99 10.87
CA GLY A 128 12.56 5.75 9.71
C GLY A 128 13.99 5.39 9.31
N ASP A 129 14.86 5.05 10.28
CA ASP A 129 16.25 4.68 10.04
C ASP A 129 16.40 3.33 9.34
N SER A 130 15.44 2.41 9.52
CA SER A 130 15.42 1.11 8.84
C SER A 130 15.34 1.25 7.31
N LEU A 131 14.89 2.40 6.79
CA LEU A 131 14.75 2.62 5.35
C LEU A 131 16.08 2.64 4.59
N ALA A 132 17.21 2.92 5.24
CA ALA A 132 18.51 2.87 4.58
C ALA A 132 18.82 1.45 4.07
N ASP A 133 18.53 0.43 4.88
CA ASP A 133 18.79 -0.98 4.55
C ASP A 133 17.75 -1.56 3.58
N ILE A 134 16.51 -1.07 3.65
CA ILE A 134 15.39 -1.55 2.82
C ILE A 134 15.39 -0.86 1.45
N CYS A 135 15.57 0.46 1.46
CA CYS A 135 15.32 1.36 0.32
C CYS A 135 16.60 2.07 -0.15
N GLY A 136 17.80 1.57 0.18
CA GLY A 136 19.08 2.26 -0.09
C GLY A 136 19.33 2.63 -1.55
N SER A 137 18.73 1.91 -2.50
CA SER A 137 18.79 2.22 -3.95
C SER A 137 17.60 3.03 -4.47
N CYS A 138 16.66 3.41 -3.61
CA CYS A 138 15.46 4.15 -3.98
C CYS A 138 15.76 5.64 -4.19
N ARG A 139 15.42 6.17 -5.37
CA ARG A 139 15.60 7.58 -5.71
C ARG A 139 14.81 8.56 -4.83
N TRP A 140 13.79 8.08 -4.13
CA TRP A 140 12.94 8.90 -3.25
C TRP A 140 13.47 8.95 -1.82
N LEU A 141 14.35 8.02 -1.42
CA LEU A 141 14.88 7.96 -0.06
C LEU A 141 15.58 9.27 0.37
N PRO A 142 16.43 9.91 -0.45
CA PRO A 142 17.11 11.15 -0.07
C PRO A 142 16.19 12.34 0.21
N LEU A 143 14.92 12.29 -0.20
CA LEU A 143 13.96 13.35 0.07
C LEU A 143 13.36 13.29 1.48
N GLY A 144 13.59 12.20 2.22
CA GLY A 144 13.14 12.06 3.62
C GLY A 144 11.64 11.79 3.82
N TYR A 145 10.82 11.86 2.77
CA TYR A 145 9.36 11.78 2.93
C TYR A 145 8.87 10.46 3.55
N CYS A 146 9.44 9.33 3.13
CA CYS A 146 9.09 8.02 3.68
C CYS A 146 9.49 7.92 5.16
N GLN A 147 10.66 8.45 5.51
CA GLN A 147 11.18 8.47 6.88
C GLN A 147 10.26 9.29 7.79
N GLU A 148 9.92 10.51 7.38
CA GLU A 148 8.96 11.37 8.10
C GLU A 148 7.60 10.70 8.27
N GLY A 149 7.10 10.05 7.21
CA GLY A 149 5.83 9.34 7.21
C GLY A 149 5.77 8.22 8.24
N ILE A 150 6.79 7.37 8.27
CA ILE A 150 6.89 6.26 9.21
C ILE A 150 7.02 6.78 10.65
N GLU A 151 7.85 7.80 10.90
CA GLU A 151 8.00 8.35 12.25
C GLU A 151 6.72 9.02 12.75
N ARG A 152 5.96 9.67 11.86
CA ARG A 152 4.66 10.23 12.22
C ARG A 152 3.66 9.13 12.60
N LEU A 153 3.57 8.06 11.82
CA LEU A 153 2.70 6.91 12.10
C LEU A 153 3.00 6.28 13.48
N ARG A 154 4.29 6.20 13.85
CA ARG A 154 4.72 5.70 15.16
C ARG A 154 4.32 6.63 16.30
N LYS A 155 4.49 7.94 16.14
CA LYS A 155 4.11 8.95 17.15
C LYS A 155 2.60 8.97 17.40
N GLU A 156 1.79 8.86 16.35
CA GLU A 156 0.32 8.82 16.47
C GLU A 156 -0.14 7.65 17.34
N LYS A 157 0.47 6.47 17.20
CA LYS A 157 0.18 5.31 18.07
C LYS A 157 0.62 5.54 19.50
N ALA A 158 1.83 6.06 19.72
CA ALA A 158 2.32 6.31 21.08
C ALA A 158 1.39 7.26 21.84
N LEU A 159 0.88 8.29 21.18
CA LEU A 159 -0.08 9.23 21.76
C LEU A 159 -1.44 8.56 22.05
N SER A 160 -1.94 7.75 21.10
CA SER A 160 -3.17 6.99 21.29
C SER A 160 -3.10 6.04 22.48
N ASP A 161 -1.97 5.34 22.65
CA ASP A 161 -1.76 4.40 23.77
C ASP A 161 -1.69 5.11 25.12
N GLN A 162 -0.99 6.24 25.16
CA GLN A 162 -0.91 7.07 26.37
C GLN A 162 -2.29 7.57 26.80
N LEU A 163 -3.14 7.96 25.85
CA LEU A 163 -4.51 8.40 26.14
C LEU A 163 -5.38 7.25 26.68
N VAL A 164 -5.30 6.06 26.09
CA VAL A 164 -6.02 4.88 26.56
C VAL A 164 -5.60 4.53 27.99
N ALA A 165 -4.29 4.42 28.24
CA ALA A 165 -3.76 4.08 29.56
C ALA A 165 -4.11 5.14 30.64
N HIS A 166 -4.23 6.41 30.26
CA HIS A 166 -4.69 7.46 31.16
C HIS A 166 -6.17 7.28 31.53
N ASN A 167 -7.03 7.01 30.55
CA ASN A 167 -8.46 6.83 30.78
C ASN A 167 -8.78 5.58 31.61
N GLU A 168 -8.07 4.47 31.39
CA GLU A 168 -8.24 3.24 32.17
C GLU A 168 -7.90 3.44 33.66
N LYS A 169 -6.86 4.23 33.97
CA LYS A 169 -6.50 4.57 35.36
C LYS A 169 -7.59 5.40 36.03
N LEU A 170 -8.16 6.38 35.33
CA LEU A 170 -9.26 7.19 35.85
C LEU A 170 -10.52 6.37 36.16
N THR A 171 -10.78 5.30 35.41
CA THR A 171 -11.92 4.40 35.64
C THR A 171 -11.69 3.35 36.73
N ALA A 172 -10.43 3.07 37.10
CA ALA A 172 -10.09 2.08 38.12
C ALA A 172 -10.06 2.67 39.55
N ASP A 173 -9.89 3.99 39.67
CA ASP A 173 -9.82 4.72 40.94
C ASP A 173 -11.17 5.34 41.39
N GLY A 174 -12.27 5.04 40.67
CA GLY A 174 -13.63 5.54 40.95
C GLY A 174 -14.65 4.42 41.13
#